data_AF-A0A6V8NKN9-F1
#
_entry.id   AF-A0A6V8NKN9-F1
#
_cell.length_a   1.000
_cell.length_b   1.000
_cell.length_c   1.000
_cell.angle_alpha   90.00
_cell.angle_beta   90.00
_cell.angle_gamma   90.00
#
_symmetry.space_group_name_H-M   'P 1'
#
loop_
_entity.id
_entity.type
_entity.pdbx_description
1 polymer ?
#
loop_
_entity_poly.entity_id
_entity_poly.type
_entity_poly.pdbx_seq_one_letter_code
_entity_poly.pdbx_strand_id
1 'polypeptide(L)'
;LGVEYKIKEPRTHCFVGTVGKTILLLHAVDRPNVGAIIDMGHALAAYENCAESIALLKMHGDKLFSVHLNDNYRLWDDDLMVGSIHIIEYLELLYWLEKTGYDYFYSLDIWPAREDGVGAASECIRWIKGLHRVIEKIGMEELEGLIQEGDAVKASATIREALLP
;
A
#
# COMPACT_ATOMS: atom_id res chain seq x y z
N LEU A 1 -2.15 18.25 -6.53
CA LEU A 1 -0.96 18.27 -5.64
C LEU A 1 -1.12 17.11 -4.66
N GLY A 2 -0.16 16.19 -4.63
CA GLY A 2 -0.14 15.07 -3.68
C GLY A 2 0.87 15.33 -2.57
N VAL A 3 0.44 15.12 -1.32
CA VAL A 3 1.32 15.15 -0.14
C VAL A 3 1.73 13.72 0.17
N GLU A 4 2.98 13.41 -0.10
CA GLU A 4 3.61 12.15 0.30
C GLU A 4 4.16 12.30 1.71
N TYR A 5 3.64 11.49 2.64
CA TYR A 5 4.10 11.53 4.03
C TYR A 5 5.18 10.49 4.26
N LYS A 6 6.16 10.82 5.09
CA LYS A 6 7.28 9.96 5.45
C LYS A 6 7.65 10.21 6.90
N ILE A 7 7.86 9.18 7.72
CA ILE A 7 8.06 9.39 9.17
C ILE A 7 9.39 10.12 9.50
N LYS A 8 10.43 9.89 8.71
CA LYS A 8 11.80 10.42 8.86
C LYS A 8 12.55 10.36 7.53
N GLU A 9 13.79 10.84 7.52
CA GLU A 9 14.69 11.00 6.38
C GLU A 9 14.29 12.15 5.42
N PRO A 10 15.19 13.12 5.16
CA PRO A 10 16.51 13.32 5.77
C PRO A 10 16.43 13.91 7.20
N ARG A 11 15.23 14.28 7.66
CA ARG A 11 15.01 14.77 9.03
C ARG A 11 14.79 13.58 9.96
N THR A 12 15.16 13.70 11.23
CA THR A 12 14.92 12.63 12.20
C THR A 12 13.43 12.39 12.45
N HIS A 13 12.60 13.45 12.29
CA HIS A 13 11.15 13.40 12.38
C HIS A 13 10.57 14.40 11.38
N CYS A 14 9.86 13.90 10.38
CA CYS A 14 9.16 14.75 9.44
C CYS A 14 7.83 15.22 10.04
N PHE A 15 7.39 16.43 9.67
CA PHE A 15 6.20 17.03 10.25
C PHE A 15 4.93 16.25 9.86
N VAL A 16 4.76 15.98 8.57
CA VAL A 16 3.70 15.13 8.01
C VAL A 16 4.27 13.73 7.82
N GLY A 17 4.19 12.91 8.87
CA GLY A 17 4.88 11.62 8.92
C GLY A 17 4.00 10.38 9.01
N THR A 18 2.68 10.56 9.06
CA THR A 18 1.69 9.47 9.18
C THR A 18 0.40 9.86 8.46
N VAL A 19 -0.41 8.88 8.06
CA VAL A 19 -1.69 9.10 7.39
C VAL A 19 -2.63 10.00 8.20
N GLY A 20 -2.66 9.84 9.52
CA GLY A 20 -3.50 10.66 10.40
C GLY A 20 -3.10 12.14 10.38
N LYS A 21 -1.79 12.44 10.40
CA LYS A 21 -1.31 13.83 10.27
C LYS A 21 -1.59 14.38 8.87
N THR A 22 -1.47 13.54 7.84
CA THR A 22 -1.81 13.90 6.47
C THR A 22 -3.28 14.29 6.36
N ILE A 23 -4.20 13.48 6.89
CA ILE A 23 -5.65 13.78 6.91
C ILE A 23 -5.93 15.12 7.61
N LEU A 24 -5.33 15.37 8.78
CA LEU A 24 -5.47 16.64 9.50
C LEU A 24 -4.97 17.84 8.66
N LEU A 25 -3.83 17.69 7.99
CA LEU A 25 -3.31 18.71 7.08
C LEU A 25 -4.26 18.96 5.91
N LEU A 26 -4.76 17.90 5.27
CA LEU A 26 -5.68 18.01 4.13
C LEU A 26 -6.99 18.71 4.53
N HIS A 27 -7.51 18.44 5.73
CA HIS A 27 -8.64 19.17 6.29
C HIS A 27 -8.33 20.64 6.56
N ALA A 28 -7.14 20.96 7.08
CA ALA A 28 -6.75 22.34 7.32
C ALA A 28 -6.55 23.14 6.02
N VAL A 29 -6.05 22.49 4.96
CA VAL A 29 -5.88 23.09 3.63
C VAL A 29 -7.24 23.29 2.95
N ASP A 30 -8.16 22.35 3.12
CA ASP A 30 -9.53 22.37 2.58
C ASP A 30 -9.59 22.76 1.10
N ARG A 31 -8.85 22.01 0.27
CA ARG A 31 -8.87 22.18 -1.19
C ARG A 31 -9.09 20.85 -1.89
N PRO A 32 -9.96 20.80 -2.92
CA PRO A 32 -10.27 19.57 -3.63
C PRO A 32 -9.09 19.05 -4.47
N ASN A 33 -8.17 19.92 -4.89
CA ASN A 33 -6.99 19.57 -5.70
C ASN A 33 -5.74 19.21 -4.87
N VAL A 34 -5.90 19.04 -3.56
CA VAL A 34 -4.85 18.60 -2.64
C VAL A 34 -5.28 17.27 -2.01
N GLY A 35 -4.44 16.25 -2.18
CA GLY A 35 -4.65 14.90 -1.68
C GLY A 35 -3.36 14.31 -1.12
N ALA A 36 -3.41 13.03 -0.76
CA ALA A 36 -2.30 12.26 -0.24
C ALA A 36 -1.71 11.35 -1.31
N ILE A 37 -0.41 11.10 -1.18
CA ILE A 37 0.28 9.98 -1.82
C ILE A 37 0.64 9.03 -0.69
N ILE A 38 0.24 7.77 -0.83
CA ILE A 38 0.70 6.71 0.07
C ILE A 38 1.90 6.06 -0.58
N ASP A 39 3.03 6.05 0.13
CA ASP A 39 4.14 5.16 -0.17
C ASP A 39 4.08 3.96 0.79
N MET A 40 4.16 2.74 0.22
CA MET A 40 4.09 1.51 1.01
C MET A 40 5.20 1.44 2.06
N GLY A 41 6.43 1.78 1.66
CA GLY A 41 7.60 1.74 2.51
C GLY A 41 7.50 2.76 3.64
N HIS A 42 7.02 3.96 3.35
CA HIS A 42 6.77 4.99 4.36
C HIS A 42 5.73 4.56 5.39
N ALA A 43 4.62 3.96 4.96
CA ALA A 43 3.57 3.46 5.84
C ALA A 43 4.09 2.32 6.73
N LEU A 44 4.81 1.35 6.14
CA LEU A 44 5.45 0.25 6.86
C LEU A 44 6.45 0.75 7.91
N ALA A 45 7.31 1.71 7.56
CA ALA A 45 8.29 2.32 8.47
C ALA A 45 7.63 3.17 9.58
N ALA A 46 6.41 3.65 9.35
CA ALA A 46 5.59 4.33 10.34
C ALA A 46 4.78 3.36 11.22
N TYR A 47 4.90 2.05 10.99
CA TYR A 47 4.12 0.99 11.65
C TYR A 47 2.61 1.12 11.39
N GLU A 48 2.24 1.64 10.22
CA GLU A 48 0.86 1.70 9.74
C GLU A 48 0.51 0.41 9.01
N ASN A 49 -0.77 0.03 9.04
CA ASN A 49 -1.32 -0.85 8.01
C ASN A 49 -1.65 0.04 6.79
N CYS A 50 -0.94 -0.17 5.69
CA CYS A 50 -1.11 0.62 4.48
C CYS A 50 -2.54 0.52 3.89
N ALA A 51 -3.18 -0.64 4.02
CA ALA A 51 -4.55 -0.85 3.57
C ALA A 51 -5.56 -0.09 4.44
N GLU A 52 -5.33 -0.03 5.75
CA GLU A 52 -6.09 0.85 6.67
C GLU A 52 -5.89 2.33 6.28
N SER A 53 -4.66 2.76 5.98
CA SER A 53 -4.37 4.12 5.52
C SER A 53 -5.17 4.50 4.26
N ILE A 54 -5.30 3.56 3.30
CA ILE A 54 -6.15 3.73 2.11
C ILE A 54 -7.62 3.92 2.49
N ALA A 55 -8.15 3.04 3.35
CA ALA A 55 -9.54 3.11 3.82
C ALA A 55 -9.83 4.44 4.54
N LEU A 56 -8.91 4.91 5.39
CA LEU A 56 -9.02 6.20 6.08
C LEU A 56 -9.06 7.37 5.09
N LEU A 57 -8.17 7.41 4.10
CA LEU A 57 -8.19 8.47 3.08
C LEU A 57 -9.48 8.45 2.25
N LYS A 58 -10.03 7.27 1.98
CA LYS A 58 -11.35 7.14 1.31
C LYS A 58 -12.44 7.73 2.18
N MET A 59 -12.49 7.34 3.45
CA MET A 59 -13.47 7.79 4.44
C MET A 59 -13.43 9.32 4.65
N HIS A 60 -12.23 9.92 4.57
CA HIS A 60 -12.00 11.35 4.79
C HIS A 60 -12.03 12.18 3.49
N GLY A 61 -12.92 11.82 2.54
CA GLY A 61 -13.24 12.63 1.37
C GLY A 61 -12.46 12.25 0.11
N ASP A 62 -12.19 10.96 -0.06
CA ASP A 62 -11.57 10.37 -1.26
C ASP A 62 -10.26 11.05 -1.65
N LYS A 63 -9.33 11.06 -0.68
CA LYS A 63 -8.11 11.88 -0.74
C LYS A 63 -6.87 11.15 -1.25
N LEU A 64 -6.96 9.88 -1.64
CA LEU A 64 -5.83 9.14 -2.19
C LEU A 64 -5.63 9.48 -3.67
N PHE A 65 -4.52 10.13 -4.03
CA PHE A 65 -4.24 10.60 -5.40
C PHE A 65 -3.22 9.74 -6.14
N SER A 66 -2.32 9.08 -5.42
CA SER A 66 -1.32 8.18 -5.99
C SER A 66 -0.86 7.17 -4.94
N VAL A 67 -0.31 6.05 -5.41
CA VAL A 67 0.48 5.14 -4.58
C VAL A 67 1.89 4.98 -5.13
N HIS A 68 2.86 4.93 -4.23
CA HIS A 68 4.25 4.55 -4.48
C HIS A 68 4.49 3.17 -3.86
N LEU A 69 4.99 2.24 -4.67
CA LEU A 69 5.09 0.83 -4.32
C LEU A 69 6.55 0.38 -4.30
N ASN A 70 6.96 -0.12 -3.14
CA ASN A 70 8.26 -0.70 -2.81
C ASN A 70 8.12 -1.63 -1.60
N ASP A 71 9.23 -2.14 -1.07
CA ASP A 71 9.22 -2.95 0.13
C ASP A 71 10.39 -2.59 1.05
N ASN A 72 10.34 -2.98 2.32
CA ASN A 72 11.40 -2.71 3.29
C ASN A 72 11.32 -3.65 4.49
N TYR A 73 12.21 -3.48 5.48
CA TYR A 73 12.17 -4.22 6.74
C TYR A 73 11.49 -3.46 7.90
N ARG A 74 10.61 -2.50 7.59
CA ARG A 74 9.85 -1.64 8.53
C ARG A 74 10.67 -0.70 9.41
N LEU A 75 12.00 -0.72 9.28
CA LEU A 75 12.88 0.12 10.07
C LEU A 75 13.24 1.41 9.32
N TRP A 76 13.39 1.29 8.01
CA TRP A 76 13.80 2.36 7.11
C TRP A 76 13.05 2.26 5.80
N ASP A 77 13.14 3.32 5.01
CA ASP A 77 12.67 3.33 3.65
C ASP A 77 13.74 2.72 2.74
N ASP A 78 13.78 1.38 2.72
CA ASP A 78 14.85 0.62 2.05
C ASP A 78 14.69 0.60 0.51
N ASP A 79 13.53 1.02 -0.01
CA ASP A 79 13.19 1.08 -1.44
C ASP A 79 13.43 -0.24 -2.20
N LEU A 80 13.11 -1.37 -1.56
CA LEU A 80 13.27 -2.71 -2.15
C LEU A 80 12.17 -2.99 -3.18
N MET A 81 12.39 -4.03 -3.98
CA MET A 81 11.39 -4.51 -4.95
C MET A 81 10.08 -4.92 -4.28
N VAL A 82 8.96 -4.55 -4.90
CA VAL A 82 7.60 -4.92 -4.49
C VAL A 82 7.47 -6.43 -4.28
N GLY A 83 6.86 -6.84 -3.15
CA GLY A 83 6.54 -8.23 -2.85
C GLY A 83 7.75 -9.09 -2.44
N SER A 84 8.92 -8.48 -2.22
CA SER A 84 10.11 -9.21 -1.78
C SER A 84 10.06 -9.62 -0.30
N ILE A 85 9.31 -8.89 0.53
CA ILE A 85 9.20 -9.13 1.98
C ILE A 85 7.74 -9.32 2.40
N HIS A 86 6.84 -8.38 2.07
CA HIS A 86 5.50 -8.27 2.67
C HIS A 86 4.34 -8.71 1.76
N ILE A 87 4.36 -9.97 1.30
CA ILE A 87 3.38 -10.49 0.32
C ILE A 87 1.91 -10.38 0.80
N ILE A 88 1.64 -10.73 2.06
CA ILE A 88 0.26 -10.75 2.58
C ILE A 88 -0.32 -9.35 2.73
N GLU A 89 0.46 -8.39 3.21
CA GLU A 89 0.03 -6.99 3.31
C GLU A 89 -0.13 -6.33 1.95
N TYR A 90 0.67 -6.74 0.96
CA TYR A 90 0.46 -6.31 -0.42
C TYR A 90 -0.87 -6.81 -1.00
N LEU A 91 -1.28 -8.05 -0.68
CA LEU A 91 -2.62 -8.53 -1.06
C LEU A 91 -3.72 -7.69 -0.41
N GLU A 92 -3.58 -7.38 0.88
CA GLU A 92 -4.52 -6.54 1.62
C GLU A 92 -4.60 -5.12 1.01
N LEU A 93 -3.44 -4.51 0.71
CA LEU A 93 -3.32 -3.23 0.05
C LEU A 93 -4.06 -3.21 -1.29
N LEU A 94 -3.78 -4.18 -2.16
CA LEU A 94 -4.39 -4.24 -3.49
C LEU A 94 -5.90 -4.49 -3.41
N TYR A 95 -6.35 -5.33 -2.48
CA TYR A 95 -7.77 -5.52 -2.19
C TYR A 95 -8.43 -4.19 -1.79
N TRP A 96 -7.83 -3.41 -0.90
CA TRP A 96 -8.41 -2.13 -0.46
C TRP A 96 -8.37 -1.04 -1.53
N LEU A 97 -7.36 -1.03 -2.41
CA LEU A 97 -7.37 -0.16 -3.59
C LEU A 97 -8.56 -0.48 -4.50
N GLU A 98 -8.80 -1.75 -4.79
CA GLU A 98 -9.94 -2.19 -5.59
C GLU A 98 -11.28 -1.89 -4.88
N LYS A 99 -11.39 -2.23 -3.60
CA LYS A 99 -12.58 -2.02 -2.77
C LYS A 99 -12.98 -0.55 -2.68
N THR A 100 -12.01 0.36 -2.64
CA THR A 100 -12.24 1.81 -2.55
C THR A 100 -12.42 2.48 -3.91
N GLY A 101 -12.34 1.73 -5.02
CA GLY A 101 -12.48 2.23 -6.38
C GLY A 101 -11.34 3.19 -6.77
N TYR A 102 -10.11 2.84 -6.41
CA TYR A 102 -8.94 3.62 -6.79
C TYR A 102 -8.62 3.42 -8.28
N ASP A 103 -8.75 4.49 -9.06
CA ASP A 103 -8.60 4.49 -10.53
C ASP A 103 -7.36 5.28 -11.02
N TYR A 104 -6.41 5.58 -10.14
CA TYR A 104 -5.19 6.34 -10.48
C TYR A 104 -3.98 5.42 -10.71
N PHE A 105 -2.80 6.01 -10.95
CA PHE A 105 -1.59 5.27 -11.29
C PHE A 105 -0.98 4.52 -10.11
N TYR A 106 -0.42 3.36 -10.38
CA TYR A 106 0.57 2.71 -9.50
C TYR A 106 1.96 3.16 -9.94
N SER A 107 2.70 3.77 -9.03
CA SER A 107 4.08 4.19 -9.29
C SER A 107 5.04 3.27 -8.54
N LEU A 108 6.14 2.88 -9.19
CA LEU A 108 7.23 2.18 -8.52
C LEU A 108 8.21 3.23 -8.00
N ASP A 109 8.44 3.24 -6.69
CA ASP A 109 9.43 4.10 -6.04
C ASP A 109 10.49 3.20 -5.39
N ILE A 110 11.39 2.67 -6.21
CA ILE A 110 12.38 1.67 -5.81
C ILE A 110 13.79 2.18 -6.09
N TRP A 111 14.76 1.70 -5.31
CA TRP A 111 16.17 2.05 -5.44
C TRP A 111 17.04 0.80 -5.67
N PRO A 112 17.06 0.25 -6.90
CA PRO A 112 17.84 -0.94 -7.26
C PRO A 112 19.34 -0.60 -7.39
N ALA A 113 19.98 -0.28 -6.26
CA ALA A 113 21.35 0.21 -6.23
C ALA A 113 22.39 -0.81 -6.73
N ARG A 114 22.07 -2.12 -6.67
CA ARG A 114 23.00 -3.21 -7.00
C ARG A 114 22.44 -4.20 -8.02
N GLU A 115 21.25 -3.92 -8.55
CA GLU A 115 20.49 -4.78 -9.43
C GLU A 115 20.41 -4.18 -10.85
N ASP A 116 19.98 -4.99 -11.82
CA ASP A 116 19.52 -4.45 -13.10
C ASP A 116 18.20 -3.69 -12.87
N GLY A 117 18.24 -2.36 -13.03
CA GLY A 117 17.07 -1.50 -12.78
C GLY A 117 15.85 -1.83 -13.64
N VAL A 118 16.07 -2.24 -14.91
CA VAL A 118 14.95 -2.65 -15.79
C VAL A 118 14.39 -3.99 -15.33
N GLY A 119 15.26 -4.93 -14.98
CA GLY A 119 14.88 -6.22 -14.39
C GLY A 119 14.08 -6.04 -13.10
N ALA A 120 14.56 -5.19 -12.19
CA ALA A 120 13.92 -4.91 -10.90
C ALA A 120 12.51 -4.32 -11.08
N ALA A 121 12.36 -3.29 -11.92
CA ALA A 121 11.05 -2.70 -12.22
C ALA A 121 10.12 -3.73 -12.88
N SER A 122 10.65 -4.56 -13.79
CA SER A 122 9.87 -5.60 -14.47
C SER A 122 9.35 -6.67 -13.51
N GLU A 123 10.16 -7.08 -12.53
CA GLU A 123 9.72 -8.02 -11.48
C GLU A 123 8.68 -7.40 -10.54
N CYS A 124 8.83 -6.13 -10.16
CA CYS A 124 7.82 -5.44 -9.36
C CYS A 124 6.45 -5.45 -10.04
N ILE A 125 6.41 -5.16 -11.35
CA ILE A 125 5.18 -5.22 -12.15
C ILE A 125 4.62 -6.64 -12.19
N ARG A 126 5.48 -7.67 -12.33
CA ARG A 126 5.04 -9.07 -12.33
C ARG A 126 4.45 -9.48 -10.98
N TRP A 127 5.04 -9.04 -9.88
CA TRP A 127 4.52 -9.25 -8.53
C TRP A 127 3.14 -8.63 -8.36
N ILE A 128 2.99 -7.33 -8.66
CA ILE A 128 1.70 -6.63 -8.56
C ILE A 128 0.61 -7.36 -9.35
N LYS A 129 0.89 -7.71 -10.62
CA LYS A 129 -0.05 -8.47 -11.46
C LYS A 129 -0.32 -9.87 -10.92
N GLY A 130 0.68 -10.52 -10.32
CA GLY A 130 0.53 -11.83 -9.69
C GLY A 130 -0.42 -11.80 -8.51
N LEU A 131 -0.28 -10.80 -7.65
CA LEU A 131 -1.14 -10.61 -6.49
C LEU A 131 -2.57 -10.21 -6.87
N HIS A 132 -2.76 -9.41 -7.93
CA HIS A 132 -4.09 -9.21 -8.50
C HIS A 132 -4.75 -10.52 -8.94
N ARG A 133 -4.02 -11.42 -9.61
CA ARG A 133 -4.57 -12.73 -9.99
C ARG A 133 -4.94 -13.60 -8.79
N VAL A 134 -4.26 -13.43 -7.66
CA VAL A 134 -4.61 -14.12 -6.41
C VAL A 134 -5.92 -13.58 -5.87
N ILE A 135 -6.11 -12.25 -5.87
CA ILE A 135 -7.38 -11.61 -5.50
C ILE A 135 -8.50 -12.07 -6.44
N GLU A 136 -8.28 -12.08 -7.75
CA GLU A 136 -9.24 -12.58 -8.75
C GLU A 136 -9.62 -14.05 -8.52
N LYS A 137 -8.66 -14.89 -8.12
CA LYS A 137 -8.88 -16.31 -7.83
C LYS A 137 -9.77 -16.51 -6.60
N ILE A 138 -9.59 -15.72 -5.54
CA ILE A 138 -10.40 -15.80 -4.31
C ILE A 138 -11.77 -15.15 -4.55
N GLY A 139 -11.78 -13.97 -5.17
CA GLY A 139 -12.96 -13.15 -5.41
C GLY A 139 -13.19 -12.10 -4.33
N MET A 140 -13.61 -10.90 -4.74
CA MET A 140 -13.84 -9.77 -3.84
C MET A 140 -14.95 -10.03 -2.79
N GLU A 141 -16.00 -10.75 -3.18
CA GLU A 141 -17.10 -11.11 -2.26
C GLU A 141 -16.66 -12.11 -1.19
N GLU A 142 -15.85 -13.10 -1.56
CA GLU A 142 -15.30 -14.08 -0.62
C GLU A 142 -14.32 -13.41 0.35
N LEU A 143 -13.43 -12.54 -0.15
CA LEU A 143 -12.52 -11.75 0.70
C LEU A 143 -13.29 -10.87 1.69
N GLU A 144 -14.35 -10.19 1.25
CA GLU A 144 -15.24 -9.43 2.14
C GLU A 144 -15.87 -10.33 3.20
N GLY A 145 -16.38 -11.50 2.81
CA GLY A 145 -16.97 -12.47 3.72
C GLY A 145 -15.98 -12.94 4.79
N LEU A 146 -14.73 -13.23 4.41
CA LEU A 146 -13.66 -13.62 5.33
C LEU A 146 -13.34 -12.51 6.34
N ILE A 147 -13.28 -11.26 5.90
CA ILE A 147 -13.05 -10.10 6.78
C ILE A 147 -14.20 -9.94 7.78
N GLN A 148 -15.45 -10.04 7.33
CA GLN A 148 -16.63 -9.91 8.18
C GLN A 148 -16.79 -11.06 9.19
N GLU A 149 -16.43 -12.28 8.79
CA GLU A 149 -16.45 -13.45 9.66
C GLU A 149 -15.43 -13.35 10.79
N GLY A 150 -14.30 -12.68 10.55
CA GLY A 150 -13.25 -12.47 11.56
C GLY A 150 -12.50 -13.75 11.95
N ASP A 151 -12.64 -14.84 11.18
CA ASP A 151 -11.89 -16.08 11.38
C ASP A 151 -10.53 -16.00 10.68
N ALA A 152 -9.51 -15.63 11.44
CA ALA A 152 -8.13 -15.52 10.94
C ALA A 152 -7.54 -16.86 10.47
N VAL A 153 -8.00 -18.00 11.01
CA VAL A 153 -7.51 -19.33 10.60
C VAL A 153 -8.02 -19.64 9.20
N LYS A 154 -9.31 -19.41 8.97
CA LYS A 154 -9.93 -19.60 7.65
C LYS A 154 -9.35 -18.64 6.62
N ALA A 155 -9.23 -17.35 6.96
CA ALA A 155 -8.63 -16.35 6.06
C ALA A 155 -7.20 -16.73 5.66
N SER A 156 -6.37 -17.16 6.63
CA SER A 156 -5.01 -17.61 6.36
C SER A 156 -4.97 -18.85 5.45
N ALA A 157 -5.85 -19.83 5.67
CA ALA A 157 -5.94 -21.03 4.84
C ALA A 157 -6.30 -20.69 3.39
N THR A 158 -7.34 -19.88 3.19
CA THR A 158 -7.80 -19.45 1.86
C THR A 158 -6.70 -18.70 1.10
N ILE A 159 -6.03 -17.75 1.76
CA ILE A 159 -4.94 -16.98 1.13
C ILE A 159 -3.77 -17.90 0.75
N ARG A 160 -3.37 -18.83 1.63
CA ARG A 160 -2.29 -19.79 1.34
C ARG A 160 -2.63 -20.65 0.12
N GLU A 161 -3.84 -21.20 0.04
CA GLU A 161 -4.29 -22.06 -1.08
C GLU A 161 -4.43 -21.28 -2.40
N ALA A 162 -4.67 -19.97 -2.30
CA ALA A 162 -4.66 -19.10 -3.46
C ALA A 162 -3.23 -18.82 -3.96
N LEU A 163 -2.30 -18.54 -3.03
CA LEU A 163 -0.90 -18.18 -3.31
C LEU A 163 -0.01 -19.37 -3.71
N LEU A 164 -0.19 -20.52 -3.06
CA LEU A 164 0.64 -21.71 -3.18
C LEU A 164 -0.20 -22.90 -3.67
N PRO A 165 -0.54 -22.95 -4.98
CA PRO A 165 -1.36 -23.99 -5.56
C PRO A 165 -0.68 -25.37 -5.57
#